data_AF-A0A8T4MNY7-F1
#
_entry.id   AF-A0A8T4MNY7-F1
#
_cell.length_a   1.000
_cell.length_b   1.000
_cell.length_c   1.000
_cell.angle_alpha   90.00
_cell.angle_beta   90.00
_cell.angle_gamma   90.00
#
_symmetry.space_group_name_H-M   'P 1'
#
loop_
_entity.id
_entity.type
_entity.pdbx_description
1 polymer ?
#
loop_
_entity_poly.entity_id
_entity_poly.type
_entity_poly.pdbx_seq_one_letter_code
_entity_poly.pdbx_strand_id
1 'polypeptide(L)'
;MSLEDNPLLMLPENYENMLQLFYDAGGKKLIEDFAKELEKKYNMRFRSISWNEKQGLTNISYSLSTGLDLIKKRFAPHNMDLNSDFAKPAVELVLKYIEEINRINL
;
A
#
# COMPACT_ATOMS: atom_id res chain seq x y z
N MET A 1 -14.40 13.16 -7.56
CA MET A 1 -13.07 12.70 -8.01
C MET A 1 -13.03 11.21 -7.73
N SER A 2 -12.76 10.37 -8.72
CA SER A 2 -12.62 8.92 -8.52
C SER A 2 -11.40 8.64 -7.66
N LEU A 3 -11.45 7.63 -6.80
CA LEU A 3 -10.25 7.16 -6.09
C LEU A 3 -9.20 6.64 -7.08
N GLU A 4 -9.64 6.21 -8.26
CA GLU A 4 -8.82 5.81 -9.41
C GLU A 4 -8.00 6.93 -10.03
N ASP A 5 -8.19 8.19 -9.67
CA ASP A 5 -7.35 9.33 -10.06
C ASP A 5 -6.75 10.03 -8.84
N ASN A 6 -6.87 9.43 -7.66
CA ASN A 6 -6.42 10.06 -6.42
C ASN A 6 -4.89 10.16 -6.39
N PRO A 7 -4.32 11.39 -6.31
CA PRO A 7 -2.87 11.56 -6.22
C PRO A 7 -2.28 10.97 -4.94
N LEU A 8 -3.09 10.73 -3.91
CA LEU A 8 -2.65 10.12 -2.65
C LEU A 8 -2.23 8.64 -2.80
N LEU A 9 -2.51 7.99 -3.94
CA LEU A 9 -2.04 6.64 -4.25
C LEU A 9 -0.72 6.62 -5.04
N MET A 10 -0.06 7.78 -5.17
CA MET A 10 1.24 7.91 -5.82
C MET A 10 2.35 7.98 -4.79
N LEU A 11 3.44 7.27 -5.07
CA LEU A 11 4.67 7.38 -4.30
C LEU A 11 5.37 8.72 -4.61
N PRO A 12 6.09 9.30 -3.64
CA PRO A 12 6.87 10.52 -3.87
C PRO A 12 7.97 10.30 -4.92
N GLU A 13 8.40 11.38 -5.59
CA GLU A 13 9.34 11.28 -6.71
C GLU A 13 10.65 10.57 -6.35
N ASN A 14 11.16 10.85 -5.14
CA ASN A 14 12.41 10.33 -4.58
C ASN A 14 12.24 9.04 -3.74
N TYR A 15 11.09 8.34 -3.80
CA TYR A 15 10.82 7.20 -2.91
C TYR A 15 11.91 6.11 -2.94
N GLU A 16 12.50 5.84 -4.10
CA GLU A 16 13.54 4.81 -4.25
C GLU A 16 14.77 5.10 -3.39
N ASN A 17 15.12 6.38 -3.22
CA ASN A 17 16.22 6.81 -2.34
C ASN A 17 15.85 6.68 -0.86
N MET A 18 14.55 6.69 -0.54
CA MET A 18 14.03 6.61 0.83
C MET A 18 13.76 5.17 1.27
N LEU A 19 13.64 4.22 0.34
CA LEU A 19 13.29 2.83 0.65
C LEU A 19 14.26 2.17 1.62
N GLN A 20 15.58 2.39 1.45
CA GLN A 20 16.56 1.80 2.36
C GLN A 20 16.38 2.32 3.79
N LEU A 21 16.25 3.64 3.94
CA LEU A 21 16.01 4.28 5.24
C LEU A 21 14.68 3.83 5.86
N PHE A 22 13.63 3.69 5.04
CA PHE A 22 12.34 3.15 5.47
C PHE A 22 12.49 1.71 6.02
N TYR A 23 13.26 0.85 5.34
CA TYR A 23 13.50 -0.51 5.81
C TYR A 23 14.38 -0.55 7.07
N ASP A 24 15.44 0.27 7.13
CA ASP A 24 16.32 0.36 8.29
C ASP A 24 15.58 0.85 9.54
N ALA A 25 14.56 1.71 9.36
CA ALA A 25 13.65 2.15 10.42
C ALA A 25 12.57 1.11 10.80
N GLY A 26 12.60 -0.10 10.21
CA GLY A 26 11.61 -1.14 10.48
C GLY A 26 10.25 -0.93 9.78
N GLY A 27 10.20 -0.07 8.77
CA GLY A 27 8.96 0.34 8.09
C GLY A 27 8.16 -0.83 7.50
N LYS A 28 8.82 -1.88 6.98
CA LYS A 28 8.14 -3.08 6.50
C LYS A 28 7.27 -3.71 7.60
N LYS A 29 7.85 -3.91 8.78
CA LYS A 29 7.15 -4.51 9.93
C LYS A 29 5.98 -3.63 10.36
N LEU A 30 6.17 -2.32 10.39
CA LEU A 30 5.10 -1.36 10.72
C LEU A 30 3.90 -1.52 9.78
N ILE A 31 4.13 -1.60 8.48
CA ILE A 31 3.06 -1.77 7.48
C ILE A 31 2.40 -3.15 7.60
N GLU A 32 3.16 -4.21 7.85
CA GLU A 32 2.61 -5.55 8.07
C GLU A 32 1.76 -5.63 9.35
N ASP A 33 2.20 -5.00 10.44
CA ASP A 33 1.44 -4.91 11.69
C ASP A 33 0.13 -4.12 11.47
N PHE A 34 0.19 -2.99 10.77
CA PHE A 34 -0.99 -2.20 10.43
C PHE A 34 -1.97 -2.98 9.55
N ALA A 35 -1.47 -3.78 8.60
CA ALA A 35 -2.33 -4.67 7.82
C ALA A 35 -3.10 -5.65 8.72
N LYS A 36 -2.47 -6.20 9.78
CA LYS A 36 -3.15 -7.06 10.76
C LYS A 36 -4.20 -6.33 11.58
N GLU A 37 -4.01 -5.06 11.87
CA GLU A 37 -5.04 -4.22 12.52
C GLU A 37 -6.24 -4.01 11.60
N LEU A 38 -6.00 -3.73 10.32
CA LEU A 38 -7.05 -3.57 9.32
C LEU A 38 -7.83 -4.87 9.11
N GLU A 39 -7.16 -6.02 9.03
CA GLU A 39 -7.80 -7.34 8.97
C GLU A 39 -8.80 -7.55 10.12
N LYS A 40 -8.41 -7.17 11.35
CA LYS A 40 -9.29 -7.24 12.53
C LYS A 40 -10.43 -6.22 12.46
N LYS A 41 -10.12 -4.96 12.14
CA LYS A 41 -11.08 -3.86 12.05
C LYS A 41 -12.20 -4.15 11.05
N TYR A 42 -11.84 -4.73 9.90
CA TYR A 42 -12.76 -5.02 8.80
C TYR A 42 -13.26 -6.48 8.78
N ASN A 43 -12.90 -7.29 9.78
CA ASN A 43 -13.24 -8.71 9.86
C ASN A 43 -12.96 -9.48 8.56
N MET A 44 -11.75 -9.34 8.03
CA MET A 44 -11.31 -9.90 6.75
C MET A 44 -9.84 -10.33 6.79
N ARG A 45 -9.33 -10.88 5.68
CA ARG A 45 -7.89 -11.20 5.53
C ARG A 45 -7.39 -10.75 4.17
N PHE A 46 -6.21 -10.15 4.14
CA PHE A 46 -5.44 -10.02 2.92
C PHE A 46 -4.90 -11.40 2.54
N ARG A 47 -5.03 -11.77 1.27
CA ARG A 47 -4.47 -13.02 0.76
C ARG A 47 -2.95 -12.97 0.71
N SER A 48 -2.40 -11.85 0.23
CA SER A 48 -0.95 -11.63 0.18
C SER A 48 -0.62 -10.14 0.20
N ILE A 49 0.53 -9.83 0.78
CA ILE A 49 1.19 -8.52 0.73
C ILE A 49 2.60 -8.80 0.22
N SER A 50 2.93 -8.28 -0.96
CA SER A 50 4.17 -8.61 -1.67
C SER A 50 5.14 -7.45 -1.61
N TRP A 51 6.40 -7.76 -1.35
CA TRP A 51 7.48 -6.80 -1.20
C TRP A 51 8.61 -7.07 -2.19
N ASN A 52 9.25 -6.00 -2.63
CA ASN A 52 10.49 -6.03 -3.40
C ASN A 52 11.49 -5.07 -2.75
N GLU A 53 12.75 -5.48 -2.61
CA GLU A 53 13.78 -4.67 -1.94
C GLU A 53 14.03 -3.32 -2.64
N LYS A 54 13.90 -3.27 -3.97
CA LYS A 54 14.14 -2.06 -4.78
C LYS A 54 12.89 -1.24 -5.03
N GLN A 55 11.70 -1.83 -4.92
CA GLN A 55 10.43 -1.17 -5.26
C GLN A 55 9.51 -0.98 -4.06
N GLY A 56 9.81 -1.58 -2.90
CA GLY A 56 8.98 -1.49 -1.72
C GLY A 56 7.77 -2.43 -1.75
N LEU A 57 6.64 -1.95 -1.27
CA LEU A 57 5.35 -2.66 -1.36
C LEU A 57 4.88 -2.68 -2.82
N THR A 58 4.77 -3.86 -3.43
CA THR A 58 4.45 -3.98 -4.86
C THR A 58 3.04 -4.47 -5.13
N ASN A 59 2.44 -5.23 -4.22
CA ASN A 59 1.10 -5.76 -4.38
C ASN A 59 0.40 -5.99 -3.03
N ILE A 60 -0.90 -5.72 -2.98
CA ILE A 60 -1.81 -6.12 -1.91
C ILE A 60 -2.97 -6.88 -2.55
N SER A 61 -3.08 -8.18 -2.27
CA SER A 61 -4.13 -9.03 -2.84
C SER A 61 -5.17 -9.42 -1.79
N TYR A 62 -6.44 -9.33 -2.16
CA TYR A 62 -7.58 -9.84 -1.37
C TYR A 62 -8.00 -11.24 -1.80
N SER A 63 -7.92 -11.53 -3.09
CA SER A 63 -8.35 -12.80 -3.68
C SER A 63 -7.33 -13.24 -4.74
N LEU A 64 -7.64 -14.29 -5.51
CA LEU A 64 -6.80 -14.70 -6.64
C LEU A 64 -6.68 -13.63 -7.72
N SER A 65 -7.67 -12.74 -7.85
CA SER A 65 -7.81 -11.85 -8.99
C SER A 65 -8.04 -10.39 -8.60
N THR A 66 -8.14 -10.07 -7.31
CA THR A 66 -8.53 -8.73 -6.84
C THR A 66 -7.47 -8.16 -5.88
N GLY A 67 -6.99 -6.95 -6.16
CA GLY A 67 -5.96 -6.30 -5.36
C GLY A 67 -5.58 -4.90 -5.83
N LEU A 68 -4.48 -4.40 -5.26
CA LEU A 68 -3.78 -3.19 -5.68
C LEU A 68 -2.37 -3.56 -6.11
N ASP A 69 -1.95 -3.08 -7.28
CA ASP A 69 -0.63 -3.30 -7.86
C ASP A 69 0.13 -1.98 -8.01
N LEU A 70 1.42 -1.99 -7.71
CA LEU A 70 2.30 -0.86 -7.97
C LEU A 70 2.67 -0.81 -9.46
N ILE A 71 2.17 0.19 -10.18
CA ILE A 71 2.43 0.43 -11.60
C ILE A 71 2.99 1.85 -11.76
N LYS A 72 4.23 1.96 -12.25
CA LYS A 72 4.88 3.27 -12.53
C LYS A 72 4.78 4.26 -11.35
N LYS A 73 5.09 3.80 -10.13
CA LYS A 73 5.02 4.57 -8.86
C LYS A 73 3.61 4.85 -8.33
N ARG A 74 2.58 4.20 -8.87
CA ARG A 74 1.19 4.39 -8.46
C ARG A 74 0.54 3.06 -8.10
N PHE A 75 -0.18 3.01 -7.00
CA PHE A 75 -1.04 1.87 -6.71
C PHE A 75 -2.32 1.96 -7.53
N ALA A 76 -2.47 1.03 -8.47
CA ALA A 76 -3.62 0.92 -9.34
C ALA A 76 -4.46 -0.32 -8.97
N PRO A 77 -5.80 -0.24 -9.08
CA PRO A 77 -6.64 -1.39 -8.84
C PRO A 77 -6.45 -2.46 -9.91
N HIS A 78 -6.47 -3.72 -9.47
CA HIS A 78 -6.56 -4.88 -10.34
C HIS A 78 -7.86 -5.62 -10.00
N ASN A 79 -8.83 -5.57 -10.93
CA ASN A 79 -10.20 -6.10 -10.77
C ASN A 79 -10.85 -5.72 -9.43
N MET A 80 -10.71 -4.44 -9.03
CA MET A 80 -11.23 -3.88 -7.80
C MET A 80 -11.88 -2.53 -8.09
N ASP A 81 -13.09 -2.30 -7.59
CA ASP A 81 -13.66 -0.95 -7.54
C ASP A 81 -13.19 -0.25 -6.25
N LEU A 82 -12.37 0.79 -6.40
CA LEU A 82 -11.82 1.53 -5.26
C LEU A 82 -12.89 2.27 -4.44
N ASN A 83 -14.06 2.55 -5.01
CA ASN A 83 -15.13 3.24 -4.28
C ASN A 83 -15.95 2.28 -3.41
N SER A 84 -15.73 0.97 -3.53
CA SER A 84 -16.42 -0.03 -2.73
C SER A 84 -15.87 -0.09 -1.30
N ASP A 85 -16.75 -0.42 -0.34
CA ASP A 85 -16.34 -0.66 1.05
C ASP A 85 -15.30 -1.79 1.18
N PHE A 86 -15.31 -2.71 0.22
CA PHE A 86 -14.38 -3.81 0.13
C PHE A 86 -12.93 -3.36 -0.10
N ALA A 87 -12.72 -2.27 -0.85
CA ALA A 87 -11.39 -1.75 -1.19
C ALA A 87 -10.76 -0.91 -0.06
N LYS A 88 -11.57 -0.39 0.88
CA LYS A 88 -11.14 0.50 1.97
C LYS A 88 -9.89 0.00 2.72
N PRO A 89 -9.81 -1.26 3.19
CA PRO A 89 -8.62 -1.75 3.88
C PRO A 89 -7.34 -1.63 3.07
N ALA A 90 -7.30 -2.01 1.78
CA ALA A 90 -6.08 -1.88 0.99
C ALA A 90 -5.76 -0.42 0.65
N VAL A 91 -6.78 0.41 0.42
CA VAL A 91 -6.56 1.86 0.25
C VAL A 91 -5.95 2.46 1.52
N GLU A 92 -6.48 2.14 2.70
CA GLU A 92 -5.91 2.58 3.99
C GLU A 92 -4.47 2.09 4.18
N LEU A 93 -4.18 0.84 3.82
CA LEU A 93 -2.82 0.28 3.90
C LEU A 93 -1.84 1.02 2.97
N VAL A 94 -2.24 1.31 1.73
CA VAL A 94 -1.43 2.07 0.77
C VAL A 94 -1.19 3.49 1.26
N LEU A 95 -2.23 4.17 1.74
CA LEU A 95 -2.11 5.53 2.27
C LEU A 95 -1.15 5.57 3.46
N LYS A 96 -1.22 4.58 4.36
CA LYS A 96 -0.29 4.45 5.47
C LYS A 96 1.15 4.22 4.98
N TYR A 97 1.34 3.35 4.00
CA TYR A 97 2.66 3.11 3.42
C TYR A 97 3.28 4.37 2.80
N ILE A 98 2.48 5.12 2.02
CA ILE A 98 2.93 6.38 1.41
C ILE A 98 3.21 7.44 2.47
N GLU A 99 2.40 7.53 3.52
CA GLU A 99 2.63 8.41 4.66
C GLU A 99 3.98 8.11 5.33
N GLU A 100 4.26 6.85 5.65
CA GLU A 100 5.50 6.46 6.31
C GLU A 100 6.74 6.67 5.45
N ILE A 101 6.64 6.44 4.12
CA ILE A 101 7.73 6.79 3.20
C ILE A 101 7.97 8.31 3.19
N ASN A 102 6.92 9.12 3.14
CA ASN A 102 7.04 10.58 3.13
C ASN A 102 7.64 11.13 4.44
N ARG A 103 7.43 10.46 5.58
CA ARG A 103 8.02 10.86 6.87
C ARG A 103 9.53 10.75 6.89
N ILE A 104 10.13 9.86 6.09
CA ILE A 104 11.60 9.75 5.95
C ILE A 104 12.19 10.97 5.23
N ASN A 105 11.38 11.75 4.52
CA ASN A 105 11.80 12.96 3.81
C ASN A 105 11.91 14.21 4.71
N LEU A 106 11.49 14.12 5.98
CA LEU A 106 11.46 15.22 6.96
C LEU A 106 12.54 15.05 8.03
#